data_AF-A0A520H8Y6-F1
#
_entry.id   AF-A0A520H8Y6-F1
#
_cell.length_a   1.000
_cell.length_b   1.000
_cell.length_c   1.000
_cell.angle_alpha   90.00
_cell.angle_beta   90.00
_cell.angle_gamma   90.00
#
_symmetry.space_group_name_H-M   'P 1'
#
loop_
_entity.id
_entity.type
_entity.pdbx_description
1 polymer ?
#
loop_
_entity_poly.entity_id
_entity_poly.type
_entity_poly.pdbx_seq_one_letter_code
_entity_poly.pdbx_strand_id
1 'polypeptide(L)'
;MSADALRAAVPDVVRVARPQRLAGGVVGTWHAPAVRLVDALDFEPVFFFSGGRLVRVEHVAAGIDAPDRGEAAFAALRDWGRSRFGAELATRDPGSEIAAWVDGDTDVYVQRTVDARGATVRLVHKARVVKDGRTL
;
A
#
# COMPACT_ATOMS: atom_id res chain seq x y z
N MET A 1 9.70 -10.30 8.64
CA MET A 1 9.31 -11.51 7.88
C MET A 1 10.27 -11.69 6.70
N SER A 2 10.79 -12.90 6.47
CA SER A 2 11.60 -13.26 5.28
C SER A 2 10.72 -13.69 4.11
N ALA A 3 11.31 -13.93 2.93
CA ALA A 3 10.56 -14.43 1.76
C ALA A 3 9.99 -15.84 1.98
N ASP A 4 10.73 -16.74 2.65
CA ASP A 4 10.23 -18.07 2.97
C ASP A 4 9.09 -18.01 3.99
N ALA A 5 9.20 -17.13 4.99
CA ALA A 5 8.11 -16.89 5.93
C ALA A 5 6.87 -16.28 5.24
N LEU A 6 7.06 -15.40 4.24
CA LEU A 6 5.96 -14.89 3.42
C LEU A 6 5.24 -16.03 2.69
N ARG A 7 5.98 -16.92 2.03
CA ARG A 7 5.41 -18.06 1.29
C ARG A 7 4.67 -19.04 2.21
N ALA A 8 5.17 -19.22 3.43
CA ALA A 8 4.48 -20.04 4.43
C ALA A 8 3.17 -19.39 4.91
N ALA A 9 3.15 -18.07 5.06
CA ALA A 9 1.98 -17.32 5.51
C ALA A 9 0.94 -17.05 4.41
N VAL A 10 1.38 -16.97 3.15
CA VAL A 10 0.56 -16.68 1.97
C VAL A 10 0.86 -17.75 0.91
N PRO A 11 0.19 -18.92 0.95
CA PRO A 11 0.52 -20.05 0.10
C PRO A 11 0.46 -19.76 -1.40
N ASP A 12 -0.47 -18.92 -1.83
CA ASP A 12 -0.68 -18.57 -3.25
C ASP A 12 0.17 -17.37 -3.71
N VAL A 13 1.17 -16.96 -2.92
CA VAL A 13 2.07 -15.88 -3.31
C VAL A 13 3.02 -16.35 -4.42
N VAL A 14 3.13 -15.58 -5.49
CA VAL A 14 4.02 -15.88 -6.61
C VAL A 14 5.01 -14.74 -6.85
N ARG A 15 6.17 -15.06 -7.44
CA ARG A 15 7.17 -14.04 -7.78
C ARG A 15 6.70 -13.24 -8.99
N VAL A 16 6.86 -11.92 -8.92
CA VAL A 16 6.58 -11.06 -10.09
C VAL A 16 7.71 -11.17 -11.12
N ALA A 17 7.35 -11.25 -12.39
CA ALA A 17 8.31 -11.35 -13.49
C ALA A 17 9.14 -10.06 -13.67
N ARG A 18 8.52 -8.90 -13.42
CA ARG A 18 9.18 -7.58 -13.48
C ARG A 18 9.03 -6.86 -12.14
N PRO A 19 10.03 -6.97 -11.25
CA PRO A 19 9.96 -6.34 -9.94
C PRO A 19 9.88 -4.81 -10.00
N GLN A 20 8.95 -4.23 -9.25
CA GLN A 20 8.90 -2.79 -9.04
C GLN A 20 9.99 -2.38 -8.05
N ARG A 21 10.77 -1.36 -8.39
CA ARG A 21 11.81 -0.80 -7.51
C ARG A 21 11.36 0.56 -6.99
N LEU A 22 11.46 0.74 -5.69
CA LEU A 22 11.21 2.01 -5.01
C LEU A 22 12.53 2.57 -4.45
N ALA A 23 12.49 3.82 -3.98
CA ALA A 23 13.62 4.44 -3.32
C ALA A 23 14.11 3.62 -2.11
N GLY A 24 15.39 3.76 -1.77
CA GLY A 24 15.98 3.08 -0.60
C GLY A 24 16.20 1.57 -0.78
N GLY A 25 16.31 1.09 -2.03
CA GLY A 25 16.58 -0.32 -2.32
C GLY A 25 15.40 -1.26 -2.09
N VAL A 26 14.19 -0.72 -1.91
CA VAL A 26 12.97 -1.48 -1.68
C VAL A 26 12.47 -2.07 -3.00
N VAL A 27 12.22 -3.39 -3.05
CA VAL A 27 11.82 -4.08 -4.29
C VAL A 27 10.58 -4.94 -4.06
N GLY A 28 9.53 -4.68 -4.84
CA GLY A 28 8.31 -5.48 -4.92
C GLY A 28 8.58 -6.73 -5.73
N THR A 29 8.74 -7.87 -5.06
CA THR A 29 9.20 -9.12 -5.69
C THR A 29 8.14 -10.23 -5.71
N TRP A 30 7.02 -10.02 -5.01
CA TRP A 30 5.99 -11.02 -4.84
C TRP A 30 4.60 -10.37 -4.92
N HIS A 31 3.63 -11.10 -5.46
CA HIS A 31 2.22 -10.73 -5.41
C HIS A 31 1.34 -11.93 -5.03
N ALA A 32 0.15 -11.65 -4.53
CA ALA A 32 -0.87 -12.67 -4.20
C ALA A 32 -2.14 -12.42 -5.03
N PRO A 33 -3.09 -13.39 -5.06
CA PRO A 33 -4.39 -13.19 -5.68
C PRO A 33 -5.10 -11.95 -5.12
N ALA A 34 -5.91 -11.32 -5.98
CA ALA A 34 -6.62 -10.11 -5.60
C ALA A 34 -7.63 -10.41 -4.47
N VAL A 35 -7.73 -9.47 -3.53
CA VAL A 35 -8.64 -9.54 -2.38
C VAL A 35 -9.60 -8.37 -2.39
N ARG A 36 -10.84 -8.63 -1.97
CA ARG A 36 -11.87 -7.60 -1.78
C ARG A 36 -11.67 -6.94 -0.42
N LEU A 37 -11.22 -5.69 -0.41
CA LEU A 37 -11.02 -4.91 0.83
C LEU A 37 -12.20 -3.98 1.14
N VAL A 38 -12.77 -3.39 0.09
CA VAL A 38 -13.96 -2.56 0.11
C VAL A 38 -14.84 -2.98 -1.05
N ASP A 39 -16.09 -2.55 -1.05
CA ASP A 39 -17.01 -2.84 -2.14
C ASP A 39 -16.46 -2.33 -3.49
N ALA A 40 -16.88 -3.01 -4.56
CA ALA A 40 -16.62 -2.68 -5.96
C ALA A 40 -15.18 -2.83 -6.51
N LEU A 41 -14.12 -2.95 -5.70
CA LEU A 41 -12.75 -3.11 -6.23
C LEU A 41 -12.00 -4.29 -5.62
N ASP A 42 -11.35 -5.07 -6.49
CA ASP A 42 -10.36 -6.07 -6.11
C ASP A 42 -8.98 -5.43 -6.04
N PHE A 43 -8.23 -5.75 -4.97
CA PHE A 43 -6.90 -5.22 -4.74
C PHE A 43 -5.86 -6.33 -4.80
N GLU A 44 -4.86 -6.17 -5.66
CA GLU A 44 -3.73 -7.09 -5.72
C GLU A 44 -2.71 -6.75 -4.64
N PRO A 45 -2.39 -7.67 -3.71
CA PRO A 45 -1.33 -7.49 -2.74
C PRO A 45 0.05 -7.63 -3.41
N VAL A 46 0.94 -6.65 -3.19
CA VAL A 46 2.34 -6.65 -3.62
C VAL A 46 3.24 -6.51 -2.40
N PHE A 47 4.21 -7.41 -2.27
CA PHE A 47 5.10 -7.49 -1.11
C PHE A 47 6.51 -7.00 -1.47
N PHE A 48 6.95 -5.98 -0.73
CA PHE A 48 8.20 -5.27 -0.97
C PHE A 48 9.24 -5.58 0.11
N PHE A 49 10.43 -5.94 -0.34
CA PHE A 49 11.54 -6.35 0.50
C PHE A 49 12.70 -5.36 0.42
N SER A 50 13.42 -5.20 1.54
CA SER A 50 14.73 -4.56 1.61
C SER A 50 15.61 -5.33 2.59
N GLY A 51 16.88 -5.58 2.22
CA GLY A 51 17.79 -6.39 3.04
C GLY A 51 17.24 -7.78 3.40
N GLY A 52 16.47 -8.41 2.50
CA GLY A 52 15.86 -9.73 2.73
C GLY A 52 14.65 -9.74 3.68
N ARG A 53 14.21 -8.58 4.17
CA ARG A 53 13.05 -8.45 5.07
C ARG A 53 11.89 -7.75 4.37
N LEU A 54 10.67 -8.21 4.63
CA LEU A 54 9.45 -7.49 4.23
C LEU A 54 9.43 -6.15 4.96
N VAL A 55 9.29 -5.06 4.21
CA VAL A 55 9.24 -3.69 4.73
C VAL A 55 8.01 -2.93 4.27
N ARG A 56 7.28 -3.43 3.27
CA ARG A 56 6.09 -2.76 2.76
C ARG A 56 5.17 -3.76 2.06
N VAL A 57 3.86 -3.59 2.26
CA VAL A 57 2.80 -4.28 1.55
C VAL A 57 1.90 -3.23 0.93
N GLU A 58 1.58 -3.40 -0.33
CA GLU A 58 0.61 -2.55 -1.03
C GLU A 58 -0.54 -3.42 -1.51
N HIS A 59 -1.76 -2.96 -1.32
CA HIS A 59 -2.95 -3.52 -1.96
C HIS A 59 -3.34 -2.52 -3.03
N VAL A 60 -3.29 -2.91 -4.30
CA VAL A 60 -3.44 -2.00 -5.44
C VAL A 60 -4.64 -2.39 -6.28
N ALA A 61 -5.56 -1.45 -6.47
CA ALA A 61 -6.56 -1.49 -7.54
C ALA A 61 -6.14 -0.45 -8.60
N ALA A 62 -5.81 -0.91 -9.81
CA ALA A 62 -5.33 -0.07 -10.90
C ALA A 62 -6.19 -0.27 -12.16
N GLY A 63 -6.09 0.67 -13.11
CA GLY A 63 -6.88 0.60 -14.34
C GLY A 63 -8.39 0.71 -14.07
N ILE A 64 -8.77 1.47 -13.04
CA ILE A 64 -10.16 1.57 -12.60
C ILE A 64 -10.98 2.26 -13.72
N ASP A 65 -11.92 1.49 -14.28
CA ASP A 65 -12.85 1.92 -15.34
C ASP A 65 -14.20 2.41 -14.80
N ALA A 66 -14.35 2.49 -13.47
CA ALA A 66 -15.54 3.02 -12.84
C ALA A 66 -15.69 4.54 -13.09
N PRO A 67 -16.91 5.08 -13.24
CA PRO A 67 -17.14 6.51 -13.48
C PRO A 67 -16.60 7.43 -12.39
N ASP A 68 -16.63 6.98 -11.13
CA ASP A 68 -16.12 7.71 -9.97
C ASP A 68 -14.58 7.65 -9.87
N ARG A 69 -13.93 6.90 -10.76
CA ARG A 69 -12.47 6.77 -10.82
C ARG A 69 -11.89 6.33 -9.47
N GLY A 70 -12.61 5.48 -8.73
CA GLY A 70 -12.19 4.93 -7.43
C GLY A 70 -12.39 5.85 -6.22
N GLU A 71 -13.15 6.94 -6.36
CA GLU A 71 -13.47 7.85 -5.26
C GLU A 71 -14.21 7.15 -4.11
N ALA A 72 -15.23 6.33 -4.42
CA ALA A 72 -15.99 5.60 -3.42
C ALA A 72 -15.12 4.59 -2.66
N ALA A 73 -14.23 3.88 -3.37
CA ALA A 73 -13.30 2.95 -2.75
C ALA A 73 -12.27 3.66 -1.86
N PHE A 74 -11.77 4.83 -2.29
CA PHE A 74 -10.90 5.67 -1.45
C PHE A 74 -11.62 6.12 -0.18
N ALA A 75 -12.85 6.62 -0.29
CA ALA A 75 -13.66 7.05 0.85
C ALA A 75 -13.94 5.89 1.83
N ALA A 76 -14.30 4.71 1.32
CA ALA A 76 -14.54 3.52 2.14
C ALA A 76 -13.27 3.06 2.89
N LEU A 77 -12.13 3.03 2.21
CA LEU A 77 -10.84 2.70 2.85
C LEU A 77 -10.42 3.78 3.86
N ARG A 78 -10.74 5.04 3.59
CA ARG A 78 -10.50 6.14 4.51
C ARG A 78 -11.32 5.99 5.79
N ASP A 79 -12.60 5.69 5.66
CA ASP A 79 -13.49 5.52 6.81
C ASP A 79 -13.15 4.26 7.60
N TRP A 80 -12.75 3.18 6.93
CA TRP A 80 -12.14 2.01 7.57
C TRP A 80 -10.90 2.40 8.38
N GLY A 81 -9.96 3.14 7.78
CA GLY A 81 -8.75 3.61 8.45
C GLY A 81 -9.07 4.47 9.68
N ARG A 82 -10.07 5.36 9.58
CA ARG A 82 -10.55 6.16 10.71
C ARG A 82 -11.08 5.31 11.85
N SER A 83 -11.89 4.30 11.54
CA SER A 83 -12.43 3.39 12.55
C SER A 83 -11.34 2.58 13.28
N ARG A 84 -10.22 2.31 12.60
CA ARG A 84 -9.17 1.41 13.09
C ARG A 84 -7.99 2.12 13.76
N PHE A 85 -7.66 3.33 13.30
CA PHE A 85 -6.46 4.08 13.71
C PHE A 85 -6.78 5.49 14.23
N GLY A 86 -8.04 5.94 14.16
CA GLY A 86 -8.45 7.29 14.58
C GLY A 86 -8.27 8.34 13.48
N ALA A 87 -8.11 9.60 13.88
CA ALA A 87 -8.01 10.71 12.94
C ALA A 87 -6.79 10.59 12.01
N GLU A 88 -6.94 11.08 10.78
CA GLU A 88 -5.86 11.12 9.79
C GLU A 88 -4.75 12.09 10.21
N LEU A 89 -3.52 11.75 9.85
CA LEU A 89 -2.39 12.67 9.86
C LEU A 89 -2.59 13.75 8.79
N ALA A 90 -2.16 14.97 9.09
CA ALA A 90 -2.11 16.03 8.10
C ALA A 90 -1.12 15.66 6.98
N THR A 91 -1.65 15.44 5.79
CA THR A 91 -0.89 15.13 4.58
C THR A 91 -0.92 16.32 3.62
N ARG A 92 0.19 16.53 2.90
CA ARG A 92 0.25 17.49 1.79
C ARG A 92 0.93 16.79 0.63
N ASP A 93 0.14 16.34 -0.35
CA ASP A 93 0.66 15.78 -1.60
C ASP A 93 -0.14 16.33 -2.78
N PRO A 94 0.40 17.34 -3.50
CA PRO A 94 -0.28 17.90 -4.66
C PRO A 94 -0.47 16.84 -5.76
N GLY A 95 -1.72 16.56 -6.14
CA GLY A 95 -2.05 15.61 -7.22
C GLY A 95 -2.43 14.20 -6.77
N SER A 96 -2.50 13.95 -5.47
CA SER A 96 -3.12 12.73 -4.94
C SER A 96 -4.04 13.03 -3.76
N GLU A 97 -5.12 12.26 -3.64
CA GLU A 97 -5.88 12.22 -2.40
C GLU A 97 -5.25 11.18 -1.49
N ILE A 98 -4.89 11.59 -0.27
CA ILE A 98 -4.16 10.72 0.66
C ILE A 98 -4.71 10.87 2.08
N ALA A 99 -4.96 9.72 2.70
CA ALA A 99 -5.31 9.58 4.11
C ALA A 99 -4.27 8.68 4.78
N ALA A 100 -3.69 9.11 5.90
CA ALA A 100 -2.56 8.42 6.52
C ALA A 100 -2.69 8.33 8.05
N TRP A 101 -2.10 7.27 8.61
CA TRP A 101 -2.09 6.93 10.03
C TRP A 101 -0.76 6.28 10.42
N VAL A 102 -0.54 6.13 11.73
CA VAL A 102 0.52 5.30 12.30
C VAL A 102 -0.11 4.23 13.18
N ASP A 103 0.30 2.98 13.00
CA ASP A 103 0.01 1.86 13.91
C ASP A 103 1.34 1.28 14.43
N GLY A 104 1.74 1.70 15.63
CA GLY A 104 3.04 1.38 16.21
C GLY A 104 4.21 1.78 15.29
N ASP A 105 4.97 0.79 14.82
CA ASP A 105 6.11 0.95 13.92
C ASP A 105 5.72 0.84 12.44
N THR A 106 4.44 1.04 12.10
CA THR A 106 3.93 0.94 10.72
C THR A 106 3.25 2.24 10.31
N ASP A 107 3.70 2.83 9.21
CA ASP A 107 2.95 3.86 8.49
C ASP A 107 1.87 3.17 7.66
N VAL A 108 0.60 3.58 7.84
CA VAL A 108 -0.53 3.09 7.05
C VAL A 108 -1.09 4.25 6.25
N TYR A 109 -1.31 4.08 4.95
CA TYR A 109 -1.96 5.12 4.17
C TYR A 109 -2.75 4.58 3.00
N VAL A 110 -3.79 5.32 2.64
CA VAL A 110 -4.60 5.11 1.44
C VAL A 110 -4.32 6.27 0.51
N GLN A 111 -4.11 5.98 -0.77
CA GLN A 111 -3.87 6.97 -1.80
C GLN A 111 -4.77 6.70 -3.01
N ARG A 112 -5.39 7.75 -3.54
CA ARG A 112 -6.02 7.75 -4.86
C ARG A 112 -5.25 8.70 -5.77
N THR A 113 -4.89 8.19 -6.95
CA THR A 113 -4.22 8.97 -7.99
C THR A 113 -5.03 8.85 -9.28
N VAL A 114 -5.17 9.96 -9.99
CA VAL A 114 -5.78 10.01 -11.32
C VAL A 114 -4.79 10.69 -12.25
N ASP A 115 -4.33 9.97 -13.27
CA ASP A 115 -3.41 10.48 -14.28
C ASP A 115 -3.80 10.04 -15.69
N ALA A 116 -2.94 10.32 -16.68
CA ALA A 116 -3.16 9.96 -18.08
C ALA A 116 -3.24 8.44 -18.34
N ARG A 117 -2.76 7.60 -17.41
CA ARG A 117 -2.77 6.13 -17.50
C ARG A 117 -4.00 5.51 -16.85
N GLY A 118 -4.74 6.27 -16.04
CA GLY A 118 -5.96 5.81 -15.40
C GLY A 118 -6.08 6.25 -13.95
N ALA A 119 -7.07 5.69 -13.27
CA ALA A 119 -7.22 5.85 -11.82
C ALA A 119 -6.66 4.64 -11.08
N THR A 120 -6.01 4.90 -9.95
CA THR A 120 -5.45 3.89 -9.04
C THR A 120 -5.84 4.23 -7.62
N VAL A 121 -6.25 3.22 -6.85
CA VAL A 121 -6.43 3.29 -5.40
C VAL A 121 -5.47 2.29 -4.75
N ARG A 122 -4.76 2.73 -3.72
CA ARG A 122 -3.75 1.93 -3.04
C ARG A 122 -3.87 2.05 -1.53
N LEU A 123 -3.93 0.92 -0.83
CA LEU A 123 -3.71 0.83 0.60
C LEU A 123 -2.29 0.32 0.87
N VAL A 124 -1.54 1.02 1.70
CA VAL A 124 -0.13 0.72 2.00
C VAL A 124 0.05 0.51 3.49
N HIS A 125 0.76 -0.57 3.84
CA HIS A 125 1.39 -0.76 5.14
C HIS A 125 2.90 -0.75 4.94
N LYS A 126 3.60 0.15 5.60
CA LYS A 126 5.05 0.33 5.45
C LYS A 126 5.70 0.36 6.82
N ALA A 127 6.71 -0.48 7.02
CA ALA A 127 7.57 -0.39 8.20
C ALA A 127 8.15 1.02 8.30
N ARG A 128 7.91 1.65 9.44
CA ARG A 128 8.37 3.00 9.73
C ARG A 128 9.88 2.98 9.89
N VAL A 129 10.57 3.83 9.15
CA VAL A 129 11.99 4.08 9.35
C VAL A 129 12.08 5.32 10.22
N VAL A 130 12.24 5.11 11.53
CA VAL A 130 12.60 6.21 12.43
C VAL A 130 14.04 6.57 12.10
N LYS A 131 14.26 7.73 11.47
CA LYS A 131 15.61 8.30 11.45
C LYS A 131 15.88 8.74 12.88
N ASP A 132 16.72 8.01 13.59
CA ASP A 132 17.30 8.52 14.83
C ASP A 132 17.98 9.85 14.50
N GLY A 133 17.46 10.93 15.05
CA GLY A 133 17.95 12.30 14.86
C GLY A 133 19.29 12.55 15.55
N ARG A 134 20.28 11.69 15.33
CA ARG A 134 21.65 11.89 15.78
C ARG A 134 22.58 11.95 14.59
N THR A 135 22.69 13.10 13.95
CA THR A 135 23.97 13.78 13.70
C THR A 135 23.66 15.24 13.33
N LEU A 136 24.05 16.17 14.20
CA LEU A 136 24.36 17.56 13.84
C LEU A 136 25.81 17.59 13.34
#